data_AF-A0A246SS83-F1
#
_entry.id   AF-A0A246SS83-F1
#
_cell.length_a   1.000
_cell.length_b   1.000
_cell.length_c   1.000
_cell.angle_alpha   90.00
_cell.angle_beta   90.00
_cell.angle_gamma   90.00
#
_symmetry.space_group_name_H-M   'P 1'
#
loop_
_entity.id
_entity.type
_entity.pdbx_description
1 polymer ?
#
loop_
_entity_poly.entity_id
_entity_poly.type
_entity_poly.pdbx_seq_one_letter_code
_entity_poly.pdbx_strand_id
1 'polypeptide(L)'
;MTEARNAILFVKSKDRTAWLNRARRDPRISHSGFRVAFMLVEDTDQNGTLFQKPIEIARRAGVHLKTLRLALDALSRLGYVSIERGGYRQPSKITMIPFASKARSAA
;
A
#
# COMPACT_ATOMS: atom_id res chain seq x y z
N MET A 1 24.36 -7.58 -16.68
CA MET A 1 23.44 -7.82 -15.52
C MET A 1 22.75 -6.55 -14.98
N THR A 2 23.15 -5.34 -15.39
CA THR A 2 22.61 -4.06 -14.88
C THR A 2 21.26 -3.66 -15.48
N GLU A 3 21.01 -3.98 -16.74
CA GLU A 3 19.77 -3.59 -17.45
C GLU A 3 18.51 -4.27 -16.91
N ALA A 4 18.59 -5.56 -16.57
CA ALA A 4 17.46 -6.29 -16.01
C ALA A 4 17.01 -5.73 -14.65
N ARG A 5 17.96 -5.30 -13.80
CA ARG A 5 17.66 -4.67 -12.52
C ARG A 5 16.99 -3.31 -12.70
N ASN A 6 17.48 -2.50 -13.64
CA ASN A 6 16.89 -1.20 -13.95
C ASN A 6 15.48 -1.33 -14.53
N ALA A 7 15.24 -2.30 -15.41
CA ALA A 7 13.91 -2.57 -15.95
C ALA A 7 12.92 -3.00 -14.86
N ILE A 8 13.34 -3.87 -13.93
CA ILE A 8 12.51 -4.33 -12.80
C ILE A 8 12.15 -3.16 -11.86
N LEU A 9 13.12 -2.30 -11.53
CA LEU A 9 12.88 -1.11 -10.70
C LEU A 9 11.93 -0.11 -11.37
N PHE A 10 12.10 0.13 -12.67
CA PHE A 10 11.28 1.06 -13.43
C PHE A 10 9.82 0.58 -13.58
N VAL A 11 9.62 -0.72 -13.84
CA VAL A 11 8.27 -1.32 -13.91
C VAL A 11 7.56 -1.25 -12.56
N LYS A 12 8.24 -1.56 -11.45
CA LYS A 12 7.66 -1.45 -10.10
C LYS A 12 7.27 -0.02 -9.73
N SER A 13 8.06 0.98 -10.13
CA SER A 13 7.73 2.40 -9.93
C SER A 13 6.45 2.80 -10.71
N LYS A 14 6.28 2.29 -11.93
CA LYS A 14 5.05 2.48 -12.72
C LYS A 14 3.84 1.82 -12.06
N ASP A 15 3.99 0.60 -11.56
CA ASP A 15 2.90 -0.13 -10.89
C ASP A 15 2.45 0.56 -9.60
N ARG A 16 3.40 1.05 -8.80
CA ARG A 16 3.12 1.86 -7.60
C ARG A 16 2.41 3.17 -7.93
N THR A 17 2.88 3.87 -8.97
CA THR A 17 2.25 5.11 -9.45
C THR A 17 0.83 4.86 -9.96
N ALA A 18 0.61 3.77 -10.70
CA ALA A 18 -0.72 3.38 -11.17
C ALA A 18 -1.65 3.01 -10.02
N TRP A 19 -1.15 2.26 -9.04
CA TRP A 19 -1.88 1.91 -7.81
C TRP A 19 -2.32 3.17 -7.05
N LEU A 20 -1.42 4.14 -6.86
CA LEU A 20 -1.73 5.39 -6.16
C LEU A 20 -2.70 6.26 -6.96
N ASN A 21 -2.54 6.34 -8.28
CA ASN A 21 -3.48 7.08 -9.13
C ASN A 21 -4.89 6.48 -9.10
N ARG A 22 -5.01 5.16 -9.00
CA ARG A 22 -6.30 4.49 -8.79
C ARG A 22 -6.90 4.88 -7.44
N ALA A 23 -6.09 4.88 -6.37
CA ALA A 23 -6.57 5.32 -5.06
C ALA A 23 -7.01 6.79 -5.09
N ARG A 24 -6.26 7.66 -5.77
CA ARG A 24 -6.58 9.09 -5.93
C ARG A 24 -7.93 9.34 -6.63
N ARG A 25 -8.32 8.46 -7.55
CA ARG A 25 -9.54 8.59 -8.35
C ARG A 25 -10.75 7.88 -7.75
N ASP A 26 -10.58 7.09 -6.68
CA ASP A 26 -11.69 6.37 -6.04
C ASP A 26 -12.41 7.29 -5.03
N PRO A 27 -13.65 7.72 -5.30
CA PRO A 27 -14.38 8.65 -4.43
C PRO A 27 -14.74 8.04 -3.07
N ARG A 28 -14.61 6.73 -2.90
CA ARG A 28 -14.89 6.02 -1.64
C ARG A 28 -13.72 6.14 -0.65
N ILE A 29 -12.56 6.58 -1.12
CA ILE A 29 -11.38 6.78 -0.27
C ILE A 29 -11.45 8.16 0.36
N SER A 30 -11.48 8.19 1.70
CA SER A 30 -11.44 9.44 2.46
C SER A 30 -10.08 10.13 2.33
N HIS A 31 -10.02 11.42 2.66
CA HIS A 31 -8.76 12.17 2.66
C HIS A 31 -7.68 11.50 3.53
N SER A 32 -8.04 11.05 4.74
CA SER A 32 -7.12 10.29 5.61
C SER A 32 -6.74 8.93 5.01
N GLY A 33 -7.68 8.25 4.35
CA GLY A 33 -7.41 7.02 3.60
C GLY A 33 -6.38 7.22 2.50
N PHE A 34 -6.48 8.32 1.77
CA PHE A 34 -5.52 8.66 0.72
C PHE A 34 -4.13 8.99 1.29
N ARG A 35 -4.04 9.72 2.42
CA ARG A 35 -2.73 9.97 3.09
C ARG A 35 -2.05 8.66 3.51
N VAL A 36 -2.82 7.72 4.04
CA VAL A 36 -2.31 6.38 4.37
C VAL A 36 -1.86 5.64 3.11
N ALA A 37 -2.66 5.66 2.03
CA ALA A 37 -2.31 5.04 0.75
C ALA A 37 -1.03 5.62 0.14
N PHE A 38 -0.86 6.95 0.19
CA PHE A 38 0.35 7.64 -0.26
C PHE A 38 1.58 7.18 0.53
N MET A 39 1.49 7.19 1.86
CA MET A 39 2.60 6.73 2.71
C MET A 39 2.97 5.27 2.43
N LEU A 40 1.99 4.38 2.19
CA LEU A 40 2.28 2.98 1.86
C LEU A 40 3.07 2.83 0.55
N VAL A 41 2.81 3.67 -0.45
CA VAL A 41 3.54 3.65 -1.73
C VAL A 41 5.02 4.01 -1.53
N GLU A 42 5.30 4.94 -0.62
CA GLU A 42 6.65 5.37 -0.28
C GLU A 42 7.38 4.37 0.62
N ASP A 43 6.70 3.86 1.66
CA ASP A 43 7.33 3.14 2.76
C ASP A 43 7.35 1.61 2.61
N THR A 44 6.62 1.06 1.63
CA THR A 44 6.65 -0.39 1.38
C THR A 44 7.96 -0.83 0.73
N ASP A 45 8.37 -2.04 1.06
CA ASP A 45 9.52 -2.71 0.46
C ASP A 45 9.30 -3.02 -1.03
N GLN A 46 10.32 -3.58 -1.67
CA GLN A 46 10.26 -3.93 -3.10
C GLN A 46 9.14 -4.91 -3.47
N ASN A 47 8.52 -5.58 -2.49
CA ASN A 47 7.41 -6.53 -2.66
C ASN A 47 6.06 -5.88 -2.35
N GLY A 48 6.02 -4.57 -2.09
CA GLY A 48 4.80 -3.86 -1.71
C GLY A 48 4.35 -4.17 -0.29
N THR A 49 5.26 -4.62 0.58
CA THR A 49 4.95 -5.00 1.95
C THR A 49 5.57 -4.01 2.94
N LEU A 50 4.80 -3.64 3.96
CA LEU A 50 5.23 -2.86 5.11
C LEU A 50 5.03 -3.71 6.37
N PHE A 51 6.10 -3.95 7.12
CA PHE A 51 6.06 -4.66 8.40
C PHE A 51 6.44 -3.72 9.53
N GLN A 52 5.44 -3.18 10.23
CA GLN A 52 5.69 -2.14 11.22
C GLN A 52 4.61 -2.07 12.31
N LYS A 53 4.95 -1.52 13.49
CA LYS A 53 3.98 -1.28 14.55
C LYS A 53 2.93 -0.24 14.10
N PRO A 54 1.63 -0.47 14.32
CA PRO A 54 0.58 0.46 13.91
C PRO A 54 0.77 1.91 14.38
N ILE A 55 1.38 2.13 15.55
CA ILE A 55 1.64 3.48 16.06
C ILE A 55 2.69 4.24 15.24
N GLU A 56 3.70 3.54 14.72
CA GLU A 56 4.74 4.14 13.90
C GLU A 56 4.19 4.48 12.51
N ILE A 57 3.35 3.59 11.96
CA ILE A 57 2.62 3.80 10.71
C ILE A 57 1.72 5.04 10.83
N ALA A 58 0.97 5.15 11.95
CA ALA A 58 0.07 6.27 12.20
C ALA A 58 0.83 7.60 12.28
N ARG A 59 1.96 7.62 13.00
CA ARG A 59 2.85 8.77 13.10
C ARG A 59 3.39 9.21 11.73
N ARG A 60 3.85 8.28 10.89
CA ARG A 60 4.34 8.60 9.54
C ARG A 60 3.25 9.11 8.61
N ALA A 61 2.07 8.51 8.66
CA ALA A 61 0.91 8.98 7.89
C ALA A 61 0.34 10.32 8.41
N GLY A 62 0.78 10.78 9.59
CA GLY A 62 0.29 12.02 10.21
C GLY A 62 -1.16 11.92 10.68
N VAL A 63 -1.57 10.74 11.17
CA VAL A 63 -2.94 10.47 11.62
C VAL A 63 -2.96 9.81 13.00
N HIS A 64 -4.08 9.92 13.72
CA HIS A 64 -4.26 9.15 14.95
C HIS A 64 -4.38 7.65 14.67
N LEU A 65 -3.98 6.82 15.64
CA LEU A 65 -4.04 5.36 15.51
C LEU A 65 -5.45 4.83 15.18
N LYS A 66 -6.50 5.43 15.76
CA LYS A 66 -7.89 5.09 15.43
C LYS A 66 -8.20 5.38 13.96
N THR A 67 -7.78 6.54 13.46
CA THR A 67 -7.95 6.96 12.07
C THR A 67 -7.17 6.04 11.12
N LEU A 68 -5.95 5.65 11.49
CA LEU A 68 -5.18 4.67 10.72
C LEU A 68 -5.96 3.36 10.58
N ARG A 69 -6.49 2.81 11.68
CA ARG A 69 -7.25 1.55 11.65
C ARG A 69 -8.46 1.64 10.73
N LEU A 70 -9.23 2.72 10.84
CA LEU A 70 -10.39 2.95 9.97
C LEU A 70 -9.99 3.09 8.50
N ALA A 71 -8.90 3.80 8.22
CA ALA A 71 -8.37 3.98 6.87
C ALA A 71 -7.90 2.65 6.27
N LEU A 72 -7.12 1.87 7.03
CA LEU A 72 -6.64 0.55 6.60
C LEU A 72 -7.79 -0.42 6.37
N ASP A 73 -8.80 -0.44 7.24
CA ASP A 73 -9.98 -1.29 7.07
C ASP A 73 -10.78 -0.91 5.83
N ALA A 74 -10.95 0.40 5.57
CA ALA A 74 -11.60 0.88 4.36
C ALA A 74 -10.80 0.50 3.10
N LEU A 75 -9.48 0.73 3.08
CA LEU A 75 -8.61 0.37 1.96
C LEU A 75 -8.61 -1.15 1.71
N SER A 76 -8.66 -1.96 2.77
CA SER A 76 -8.71 -3.41 2.64
C SER A 76 -10.04 -3.88 2.05
N ARG A 77 -11.18 -3.36 2.53
CA ARG A 77 -12.50 -3.64 1.94
C ARG A 77 -12.60 -3.23 0.47
N LEU A 78 -11.91 -2.16 0.09
CA LEU A 78 -11.85 -1.69 -1.29
C LEU A 78 -10.83 -2.45 -2.17
N GLY A 79 -10.11 -3.42 -1.60
CA GLY A 79 -9.17 -4.28 -2.33
C GLY A 79 -7.85 -3.59 -2.67
N TYR A 80 -7.44 -2.57 -1.92
CA TYR A 80 -6.15 -1.90 -2.10
C TYR A 80 -5.03 -2.55 -1.30
N VAL A 81 -5.35 -3.10 -0.12
CA VAL A 81 -4.37 -3.70 0.79
C VAL A 81 -4.89 -4.98 1.44
N SER A 82 -3.97 -5.90 1.75
CA SER A 82 -4.19 -6.97 2.71
C SER A 82 -3.48 -6.62 4.03
N ILE A 83 -4.07 -7.03 5.16
CA ILE A 83 -3.56 -6.70 6.49
C ILE A 83 -3.49 -7.98 7.33
N GLU A 84 -2.29 -8.38 7.72
CA GLU A 84 -2.07 -9.38 8.76
C GLU A 84 -1.78 -8.62 10.06
N ARG A 85 -2.78 -8.58 10.95
CA ARG A 85 -2.69 -7.82 12.20
C ARG A 85 -1.83 -8.60 13.20
N GLY A 86 -0.81 -7.94 13.72
CA GLY A 86 -0.11 -8.44 14.91
C GLY A 86 -0.97 -8.31 16.17
N GLY A 87 -0.51 -8.95 17.25
CA GLY A 87 -1.04 -8.75 18.61
C GLY A 87 -0.79 -7.34 19.17
N TYR A 88 -1.20 -7.11 20.42
CA TYR A 88 -1.01 -5.83 21.10
C TYR A 88 0.48 -5.45 21.15
N ARG A 89 0.85 -4.31 20.56
CA ARG A 89 2.23 -3.80 20.36
C ARG A 89 3.10 -4.58 19.36
N GLN A 90 2.56 -5.59 18.70
CA GLN A 90 3.28 -6.31 17.66
C GLN A 90 3.21 -5.57 16.32
N PRO A 91 4.22 -5.74 15.45
CA PRO A 91 4.14 -5.27 14.09
C PRO A 91 2.95 -5.87 13.35
N SER A 92 2.34 -5.10 12.47
CA SER A 92 1.37 -5.59 11.49
C SER A 92 2.04 -5.63 10.12
N LYS A 93 1.65 -6.61 9.32
CA LYS A 93 2.08 -6.69 7.92
C LYS A 93 0.97 -6.13 7.05
N ILE A 94 1.29 -5.12 6.25
CA ILE A 94 0.40 -4.53 5.26
C ILE A 94 0.99 -4.81 3.91
N THR A 95 0.24 -5.46 3.04
CA THR A 95 0.66 -5.77 1.67
C THR A 95 -0.22 -5.02 0.69
N MET A 96 0.38 -4.21 -0.17
CA MET A 96 -0.31 -3.58 -1.29
C MET A 96 -0.78 -4.65 -2.25
N ILE A 97 -2.07 -4.62 -2.60
CA ILE A 97 -2.62 -5.51 -3.61
C ILE A 97 -2.34 -4.87 -4.97
N PRO A 98 -1.48 -5.48 -5.81
CA PRO A 98 -1.18 -4.92 -7.12
C PRO A 98 -2.47 -4.81 -7.92
N PHE A 99 -2.55 -3.80 -8.78
CA PHE A 99 -3.52 -3.84 -9.86
C PHE A 99 -3.17 -5.08 -10.68
N ALA A 100 -4.03 -6.10 -10.69
CA ALA A 100 -3.91 -7.17 -11.66
C ALA A 100 -4.01 -6.49 -13.03
N SER A 101 -2.85 -6.23 -13.64
CA SER A 101 -2.75 -6.13 -15.08
C SER A 101 -3.40 -7.41 -15.59
N LYS A 102 -4.64 -7.33 -16.09
CA LYS A 102 -5.20 -8.33 -16.99
C LYS A 102 -4.37 -8.29 -18.29
N ALA A 103 -3.10 -8.69 -18.21
CA ALA A 103 -2.18 -8.85 -19.31
C ALA A 103 -0.88 -9.47 -18.77
N ARG A 104 -0.94 -10.76 -18.47
CA ARG A 104 0.16 -11.72 -18.68
C ARG A 104 -0.46 -13.12 -18.83
N SER A 105 -0.81 -13.41 -20.09
CA SER A 105 -0.85 -14.71 -20.79
C SER A 105 -1.47 -15.93 -20.09
N ALA A 106 -2.50 -16.64 -20.59
CA ALA A 106 -3.08 -16.71 -21.93
C ALA A 106 -2.07 -16.59 -23.08
N ALA A 107 -1.04 -17.44 -23.04
CA ALA A 107 -0.22 -17.86 -24.17
C ALA A 107 0.46 -19.16 -23.77
#